data_AF-A0A7X7L381-F1
#
_entry.id   AF-A0A7X7L381-F1
#
_cell.length_a   1.000
_cell.length_b   1.000
_cell.length_c   1.000
_cell.angle_alpha   90.00
_cell.angle_beta   90.00
_cell.angle_gamma   90.00
#
_symmetry.space_group_name_H-M   'P 1'
#
loop_
_entity.id
_entity.type
_entity.pdbx_description
1 polymer ?
#
loop_
_entity_poly.entity_id
_entity_poly.type
_entity_poly.pdbx_seq_one_letter_code
_entity_poly.pdbx_strand_id
1 'polypeptide(L)' 'TPVVFVTGMLALADKLLLSYGAADERVGLAWLNLPRLLERVRRYGPTGKEG' A
#
# COMPACT_ATOMS: atom_id res chain seq x y z
N THR A 1 20.22 1.30 -2.46
CA THR A 1 18.86 1.86 -2.23
C THR A 1 17.95 0.73 -1.79
N PRO A 2 17.23 0.84 -0.66
CA PRO A 2 16.30 -0.23 -0.24
C PRO A 2 15.14 -0.33 -1.23
N VAL A 3 14.81 -1.56 -1.63
CA VAL A 3 13.69 -1.88 -2.53
C VAL A 3 12.56 -2.46 -1.71
N VAL A 4 11.37 -1.90 -1.90
CA VAL A 4 10.12 -2.39 -1.33
C VAL A 4 9.17 -2.64 -2.50
N PHE A 5 8.62 -3.84 -2.60
CA PHE A 5 7.70 -4.19 -3.68
C PHE A 5 6.52 -5.00 -3.14
N VAL A 6 5.29 -4.54 -3.40
CA VAL A 6 4.07 -5.23 -2.95
C VAL A 6 3.89 -6.51 -3.77
N THR A 7 3.80 -7.65 -3.10
CA THR A 7 3.67 -8.98 -3.72
C THR A 7 2.26 -9.55 -3.63
N GLY A 8 1.42 -8.99 -2.76
CA GLY A 8 0.05 -9.44 -2.56
C GLY A 8 -0.73 -8.51 -1.65
N MET A 9 -2.07 -8.63 -1.70
CA MET A 9 -2.94 -7.96 -0.76
C MET A 9 -4.17 -8.78 -0.43
N LEU A 10 -4.74 -8.50 0.74
CA LEU A 10 -6.04 -8.98 1.18
C LEU A 10 -6.88 -7.81 1.70
N ALA A 11 -8.04 -7.59 1.09
CA ALA A 11 -9.01 -6.61 1.54
C ALA A 11 -10.00 -7.26 2.53
N LEU A 12 -10.16 -6.66 3.70
CA LEU A 12 -11.06 -7.11 4.76
C LEU A 12 -11.83 -5.92 5.32
N ALA A 13 -13.07 -5.74 4.86
CA ALA A 13 -13.93 -4.62 5.25
C ALA A 13 -13.21 -3.26 5.12
N ASP A 14 -12.88 -2.61 6.23
CA ASP A 14 -12.24 -1.30 6.29
C ASP A 14 -10.70 -1.37 6.34
N LYS A 15 -10.13 -2.58 6.25
CA LYS A 15 -8.69 -2.84 6.33
C LYS A 15 -8.15 -3.43 5.04
N LEU A 16 -6.88 -3.13 4.79
CA LEU A 16 -6.09 -3.73 3.74
C LEU A 16 -4.81 -4.30 4.36
N LEU A 17 -4.57 -5.59 4.18
CA LEU A 17 -3.31 -6.23 4.54
C LEU A 17 -2.47 -6.35 3.27
N LEU A 18 -1.27 -5.78 3.26
CA LEU A 18 -0.31 -5.89 2.17
C LEU A 18 0.82 -6.83 2.57
N SER A 19 1.21 -7.73 1.67
CA SER A 19 2.52 -8.38 1.72
C SER A 19 3.48 -7.66 0.78
N TYR A 20 4.71 -7.42 1.23
CA TYR A 20 5.74 -6.80 0.40
C TYR A 20 7.09 -7.48 0.57
N GLY A 21 7.82 -7.63 -0.54
CA GLY A 21 9.22 -8.00 -0.53
C GLY A 21 10.07 -6.82 -0.07
N ALA A 22 11.04 -7.08 0.80
CA ALA A 22 12.08 -6.15 1.21
C ALA A 22 13.44 -6.75 0.85
N ALA A 23 14.12 -6.09 -0.10
CA ALA A 23 15.43 -6.51 -0.61
C ALA A 23 15.50 -7.98 -1.07
N ASP A 24 14.42 -8.51 -1.66
CA ASP A 24 14.28 -9.87 -2.21
C ASP A 24 14.50 -11.04 -1.22
N GLU A 25 14.84 -10.75 0.04
CA GLU A 25 15.18 -11.74 1.06
C GLU A 25 14.09 -11.90 2.12
N ARG A 26 13.22 -10.89 2.29
CA ARG A 26 12.24 -10.86 3.38
C ARG A 26 10.87 -10.46 2.88
N VAL A 27 9.84 -11.03 3.49
CA VAL A 27 8.45 -10.63 3.31
C VAL A 27 7.98 -9.89 4.56
N GLY A 28 7.56 -8.65 4.38
CA GLY A 28 6.89 -7.84 5.40
C GLY A 28 5.37 -7.85 5.21
N LEU A 29 4.65 -7.61 6.30
CA LEU A 29 3.20 -7.42 6.31
C LEU A 29 2.86 -6.03 6.84
N ALA A 30 1.93 -5.33 6.19
CA ALA A 30 1.46 -4.01 6.61
C ALA A 30 -0.07 -3.95 6.61
N TRP A 31 -0.64 -3.52 7.73
CA TRP A 31 -2.06 -3.17 7.83
C TRP A 31 -2.27 -1.70 7.47
N LEU A 32 -3.24 -1.45 6.59
CA LEU A 32 -3.68 -0.12 6.21
C LEU A 32 -5.18 0.03 6.45
N ASN A 33 -5.61 1.26 6.74
CA ASN A 33 -7.02 1.63 6.73
C ASN A 33 -7.43 1.96 5.29
N LEU A 34 -8.35 1.18 4.73
CA LEU A 34 -8.76 1.27 3.34
C LEU A 34 -9.46 2.60 3.02
N PRO A 35 -10.43 3.09 3.82
CA PRO A 35 -11.04 4.40 3.59
C PRO A 35 -10.03 5.54 3.50
N ARG A 36 -9.05 5.58 4.42
CA ARG A 36 -7.99 6.60 4.43
C ARG A 36 -7.05 6.49 3.22
N LEU A 37 -6.75 5.27 2.78
CA LEU A 37 -5.97 5.05 1.57
C LEU A 37 -6.70 5.59 0.34
N LEU A 38 -8.00 5.30 0.20
CA LEU A 38 -8.81 5.78 -0.91
C LEU A 38 -8.94 7.31 -0.91
N GLU A 39 -9.12 7.93 0.26
CA GLU A 39 -9.10 9.39 0.39
C GLU A 39 -7.78 9.97 -0.12
N ARG A 40 -6.65 9.37 0.27
CA ARG A 40 -5.33 9.79 -0.18
C ARG A 40 -5.17 9.65 -1.70
N VAL A 41 -5.56 8.51 -2.27
CA VAL A 41 -5.48 8.29 -3.73
C VAL A 41 -6.33 9.32 -4.48
N ARG A 42 -7.54 9.62 -4.02
CA ARG A 42 -8.41 10.63 -4.63
C ARG A 42 -7.82 12.03 -4.56
N ARG A 43 -7.14 12.37 -3.47
CA ARG A 43 -6.50 13.68 -3.26
C ARG A 43 -5.35 13.94 -4.23
N TYR A 44 -4.52 12.93 -4.51
CA TYR A 44 -3.31 13.09 -5.34
C TYR A 44 -3.52 12.65 -6.80
N GLY A 45 -4.62 11.96 -7.11
CA GLY A 45 -4.96 11.55 -8.47
C GLY A 45 -3.87 10.71 -9.16
N PRO A 46 -3.94 10.58 -10.49
CA PRO A 46 -3.00 9.74 -11.27
C PRO A 46 -1.59 10.33 -11.38
N THR A 47 -1.41 11.64 -11.16
CA THR A 47 -0.11 12.31 -11.26
C THR A 47 0.67 12.31 -9.96
N GLY A 48 0.04 11.90 -8.85
CA GLY A 48 0.65 11.93 -7.53
C GLY A 48 0.85 13.34 -6.96
N LYS A 49 0.32 14.37 -7.64
CA LYS A 49 0.38 15.77 -7.19
C LYS A 49 -0.97 16.16 -6.60
N GLU A 50 -0.93 16.92 -5.52
CA GLU A 50 -2.16 17.46 -4.93
C GLU A 50 -2.81 18.39 -5.96
N GLY A 51 -4.06 18.09 -6.31
CA GLY A 51 -4.88 18.89 -7.23
C GLY A 51 -5.60 20.02 -6.51
#